data_AF-A0A4Y3PIV0-F1
#
_entry.id   AF-A0A4Y3PIV0-F1
#
_cell.length_a   1.000
_cell.length_b   1.000
_cell.length_c   1.000
_cell.angle_alpha   90.00
_cell.angle_beta   90.00
_cell.angle_gamma   90.00
#
_symmetry.space_group_name_H-M   'P 1'
#
loop_
_entity.id
_entity.type
_entity.pdbx_description
1 polymer ?
#
loop_
_entity_poly.entity_id
_entity_poly.type
_entity_poly.pdbx_seq_one_letter_code
_entity_poly.pdbx_strand_id
1 'polypeptide(L)'
;MPRQLLMAIAVSTFLALMLSMVPSALWRQADVPTFQTSHPVQLSERNVLDLFTLTPTHYKMKRIKWENPSVYVDLIVKPGEKVDESQVYRDFYGLTYGLLTHTDNVGQVYFRLLEESEQPKESRLLVAIQTTGANLKSLSKPAAEIADVDSFVKNTFPVRIDPYFYERISP
;
A
#
# COMPACT_ATOMS: atom_id res chain seq x y z
N MET A 1 44.19 2.33 65.83
CA MET A 1 44.02 2.19 64.36
C MET A 1 43.17 1.00 63.88
N PRO A 2 43.08 -0.18 64.54
CA PRO A 2 42.29 -1.31 63.99
C PRO A 2 40.76 -1.13 64.09
N ARG A 3 40.26 -0.35 65.07
CA ARG A 3 38.81 -0.11 65.25
C ARG A 3 38.15 0.64 64.09
N GLN A 4 38.86 1.59 63.48
CA GLN A 4 38.34 2.36 62.34
C GLN A 4 38.24 1.50 61.08
N LEU A 5 39.20 0.59 60.88
CA LEU A 5 39.21 -0.34 59.75
C LEU A 5 38.07 -1.37 59.86
N LEU A 6 37.85 -1.94 61.06
CA LEU A 6 36.72 -2.85 61.30
C LEU A 6 35.37 -2.16 61.10
N MET A 7 35.24 -0.91 61.54
CA MET A 7 34.01 -0.12 61.34
C MET A 7 33.76 0.17 59.86
N ALA A 8 34.80 0.50 59.09
CA ALA A 8 34.68 0.72 57.65
C ALA A 8 34.23 -0.57 56.93
N ILE A 9 34.82 -1.72 57.27
CA ILE A 9 34.41 -3.01 56.70
C ILE A 9 32.94 -3.31 57.01
N ALA A 10 32.52 -3.13 58.27
CA ALA A 10 31.15 -3.39 58.68
C ALA A 10 30.13 -2.49 57.98
N VAL A 11 30.47 -1.21 57.79
CA VAL A 11 29.61 -0.26 57.08
C VAL A 11 29.54 -0.60 55.59
N SER A 12 30.67 -0.93 54.96
CA SER A 12 30.70 -1.30 53.54
C SER A 12 29.94 -2.59 53.24
N THR A 13 30.07 -3.62 54.08
CA THR A 13 29.33 -4.88 53.89
C THR A 13 27.84 -4.68 54.12
N PHE A 14 27.46 -3.89 55.13
CA PHE A 14 26.06 -3.55 55.36
C PHE A 14 25.43 -2.81 54.19
N LEU A 15 26.15 -1.84 53.61
CA LEU A 15 25.66 -1.06 52.47
C LEU A 15 25.53 -1.92 51.20
N ALA A 16 26.49 -2.83 50.97
CA ALA A 16 26.42 -3.79 49.86
C ALA A 16 25.23 -4.75 50.00
N LEU A 17 24.93 -5.20 51.22
CA LEU A 17 23.80 -6.09 51.51
C LEU A 17 22.46 -5.39 51.28
N MET A 18 22.35 -4.12 51.69
CA MET A 18 21.19 -3.27 51.40
C MET A 18 20.97 -3.08 49.89
N LEU A 19 22.04 -2.81 49.13
CA LEU A 19 21.96 -2.65 47.68
C LEU A 19 21.63 -3.97 46.97
N SER A 20 22.07 -5.12 47.50
CA SER A 20 21.76 -6.44 46.95
C SER A 20 20.27 -6.83 47.11
N MET A 21 19.54 -6.20 48.03
CA MET A 21 18.10 -6.44 48.20
C MET A 21 17.24 -5.56 47.27
N VAL A 22 17.83 -4.65 46.50
CA VAL A 22 17.10 -3.85 45.51
C VAL A 22 16.62 -4.78 44.38
N PRO A 23 15.31 -4.92 44.14
CA PRO A 23 14.79 -5.82 43.12
C PRO A 23 15.23 -5.34 41.73
N SER A 24 16.18 -6.04 41.11
CA SER A 24 16.61 -5.78 39.73
C SER A 24 15.50 -6.00 38.69
N ALA A 25 14.40 -6.65 39.10
CA ALA A 25 13.24 -6.90 38.25
C ALA A 25 12.43 -5.62 37.92
N LEU A 26 12.53 -4.55 38.70
CA LEU A 26 11.78 -3.31 38.46
C LEU A 26 12.28 -2.51 37.25
N TRP A 27 13.45 -2.86 36.71
CA TRP A 27 14.13 -2.15 35.62
C TRP A 27 14.02 -2.85 34.27
N ARG A 28 13.36 -4.01 34.20
CA ARG A 28 12.88 -4.55 32.93
C ARG A 28 11.55 -3.88 32.62
N GLN A 29 11.61 -2.62 32.17
CA GLN A 29 10.56 -2.12 31.29
C GLN A 29 10.43 -3.17 30.18
N ALA A 30 9.28 -3.83 30.11
CA ALA A 30 8.99 -4.69 28.97
C ALA A 30 9.21 -3.83 27.73
N ASP A 31 10.12 -4.25 26.85
CA ASP A 31 10.36 -3.60 25.58
C ASP A 31 9.04 -3.59 24.82
N VAL A 32 8.29 -2.50 24.92
CA VAL A 32 7.06 -2.31 24.15
C VAL A 32 7.54 -2.01 22.74
N PRO A 33 7.31 -2.90 21.76
CA PRO A 33 7.76 -2.66 20.40
C PRO A 33 7.14 -1.37 19.90
N THR A 34 7.99 -0.40 19.55
CA THR A 34 7.57 0.92 19.05
C THR A 34 6.85 0.81 17.71
N PHE A 35 7.01 -0.31 17.01
CA PHE A 35 6.33 -0.63 15.76
C PHE A 35 5.22 -1.64 16.05
N GLN A 36 3.98 -1.15 16.13
CA GLN A 36 2.82 -2.03 15.98
C GLN A 36 2.61 -2.29 14.49
N THR A 37 2.50 -3.56 14.11
CA THR A 37 2.10 -3.95 12.76
C THR A 37 0.77 -3.25 12.45
N SER A 38 0.78 -2.32 11.49
CA SER A 38 -0.43 -1.63 11.06
C SER A 38 -1.44 -2.70 10.65
N HIS A 39 -2.57 -2.77 11.34
CA HIS A 39 -3.60 -3.72 10.96
C HIS A 39 -4.14 -3.29 9.60
N PRO A 40 -4.30 -4.22 8.64
CA PRO A 40 -4.95 -3.91 7.38
C PRO A 40 -6.33 -3.30 7.64
N VAL A 41 -6.66 -2.24 6.90
CA VAL A 41 -7.93 -1.54 7.00
C VAL A 41 -8.98 -2.31 6.20
N GLN A 42 -10.13 -2.58 6.79
CA GLN A 42 -11.26 -3.14 6.05
C GLN A 42 -11.87 -2.08 5.13
N LEU A 43 -11.86 -2.33 3.82
CA LEU A 43 -12.46 -1.46 2.83
C LEU A 43 -13.98 -1.47 2.95
N SER A 44 -14.58 -0.29 2.86
CA SER A 44 -16.01 -0.05 2.96
C SER A 44 -16.38 1.14 2.06
N GLU A 45 -17.67 1.33 1.78
CA GLU A 45 -18.15 2.48 1.01
C GLU A 45 -17.77 3.83 1.65
N ARG A 46 -17.50 3.85 2.97
CA ARG A 46 -17.20 5.07 3.73
C ARG A 46 -15.74 5.50 3.65
N ASN A 47 -14.81 4.55 3.51
CA ASN A 47 -13.37 4.81 3.54
C ASN A 47 -12.67 4.50 2.20
N VAL A 48 -13.42 3.98 1.21
CA VAL A 48 -12.85 3.67 -0.11
C VAL A 48 -12.21 4.90 -0.75
N LEU A 49 -12.85 6.07 -0.64
CA LEU A 49 -12.30 7.28 -1.24
C LEU A 49 -10.98 7.69 -0.60
N ASP A 50 -10.88 7.60 0.73
CA ASP A 50 -9.71 8.03 1.51
C ASP A 50 -8.44 7.27 1.07
N LEU A 51 -8.53 5.96 0.86
CA LEU A 51 -7.39 5.15 0.42
C LEU A 51 -6.86 5.52 -0.96
N PHE A 52 -7.75 5.91 -1.87
CA PHE A 52 -7.35 6.33 -3.21
C PHE A 52 -6.72 7.73 -3.24
N THR A 53 -6.95 8.56 -2.22
CA THR A 53 -6.24 9.85 -2.10
C THR A 53 -4.75 9.69 -1.76
N LEU A 54 -4.34 8.53 -1.25
CA LEU A 54 -2.94 8.26 -0.87
C LEU A 54 -2.06 7.90 -2.06
N THR A 55 -2.66 7.45 -3.17
CA THR A 55 -1.91 6.97 -4.33
C THR A 55 -2.07 7.96 -5.48
N PRO A 56 -1.02 8.73 -5.84
CA PRO A 56 -1.07 9.61 -6.98
C PRO A 56 -1.20 8.78 -8.26
N THR A 57 -2.07 9.23 -9.17
CA THR A 57 -2.25 8.66 -10.51
C THR A 57 -1.93 9.70 -11.57
N HIS A 58 -1.44 9.27 -12.73
CA HIS A 58 -1.18 10.15 -13.86
C HIS A 58 -2.49 10.65 -14.47
N TYR A 59 -3.51 9.78 -14.53
CA TYR A 59 -4.83 10.12 -15.05
C TYR A 59 -5.85 10.39 -13.94
N LYS A 60 -6.86 11.21 -14.25
CA LYS A 60 -7.87 11.62 -13.28
C LYS A 60 -8.80 10.45 -12.94
N MET A 61 -9.03 10.21 -11.65
CA MET A 61 -10.07 9.29 -11.20
C MET A 61 -11.46 9.89 -11.41
N LYS A 62 -12.29 9.20 -12.20
CA LYS A 62 -13.70 9.56 -12.43
C LYS A 62 -14.61 8.92 -11.40
N ARG A 63 -14.40 7.63 -11.13
CA ARG A 63 -15.27 6.84 -10.26
C ARG A 63 -14.47 5.76 -9.58
N ILE A 64 -14.75 5.58 -8.29
CA ILE A 64 -14.32 4.43 -7.51
C ILE A 64 -15.59 3.80 -6.93
N LYS A 65 -15.72 2.48 -7.06
CA LYS A 65 -16.84 1.73 -6.48
C LYS A 65 -16.31 0.54 -5.70
N TRP A 66 -16.81 0.37 -4.48
CA TRP A 66 -16.57 -0.82 -3.68
C TRP A 66 -17.80 -1.72 -3.73
N GLU A 67 -17.61 -3.00 -4.07
CA GLU A 67 -18.60 -4.07 -3.97
C GLU A 67 -17.90 -5.33 -3.47
N ASN A 68 -17.85 -5.54 -2.16
CA ASN A 68 -17.08 -6.61 -1.53
C ASN A 68 -17.15 -7.98 -2.28
N PRO A 69 -16.02 -8.60 -2.70
CA PRO A 69 -14.62 -8.21 -2.47
C PRO A 69 -13.97 -7.43 -3.64
N SER A 70 -14.78 -6.79 -4.48
CA SER A 70 -14.37 -6.16 -5.74
C SER A 70 -14.28 -4.63 -5.65
N VAL A 71 -13.20 -4.08 -6.19
CA VAL A 71 -13.01 -2.64 -6.37
C VAL A 71 -13.05 -2.30 -7.85
N TYR A 72 -13.82 -1.30 -8.24
CA TYR A 72 -13.88 -0.78 -9.61
C TYR A 72 -13.30 0.62 -9.63
N VAL A 73 -12.35 0.84 -10.54
CA VAL A 73 -11.62 2.10 -10.70
C VAL A 73 -11.76 2.53 -12.15
N ASP A 74 -12.39 3.69 -12.34
CA ASP A 74 -12.50 4.33 -13.65
C ASP A 74 -11.62 5.58 -13.65
N LEU A 75 -10.57 5.56 -14.47
CA LEU A 75 -9.81 6.73 -14.85
C LEU A 75 -10.40 7.35 -16.12
N ILE A 76 -10.23 8.67 -16.29
CA ILE A 76 -10.72 9.41 -17.44
C ILE A 76 -9.64 10.29 -18.06
N VAL A 77 -9.66 10.36 -19.38
CA VAL A 77 -8.86 11.28 -20.19
C VAL A 77 -9.77 12.12 -21.08
N LYS A 78 -9.33 13.33 -21.42
CA LYS A 78 -10.07 14.21 -22.32
C LYS A 78 -9.89 13.77 -23.78
N PRO A 79 -10.84 14.10 -24.67
CA PRO A 79 -10.66 13.92 -26.10
C PRO A 79 -9.36 14.58 -26.58
N GLY A 80 -8.53 13.82 -27.30
CA GLY A 80 -7.27 14.34 -27.86
C GLY A 80 -6.09 14.43 -26.88
N GLU A 81 -6.29 14.05 -25.61
CA GLU A 81 -5.19 13.88 -24.67
C GLU A 81 -4.30 12.71 -25.09
N LYS A 82 -2.98 12.89 -25.05
CA LYS A 82 -2.03 11.81 -25.36
C LYS A 82 -2.00 10.86 -24.16
N VAL A 83 -2.22 9.58 -24.42
CA VAL A 83 -2.15 8.53 -23.40
C VAL A 83 -0.88 7.71 -23.61
N ASP A 84 -0.17 7.48 -22.51
CA ASP A 84 1.03 6.66 -22.45
C ASP A 84 0.67 5.33 -21.76
N GLU A 85 0.78 4.24 -22.51
CA GLU A 85 0.48 2.90 -22.03
C GLU A 85 1.27 2.54 -20.77
N SER A 86 2.54 2.95 -20.69
CA SER A 86 3.40 2.70 -19.55
C SER A 86 2.91 3.42 -18.29
N GLN A 87 2.34 4.62 -18.43
CA GLN A 87 1.75 5.34 -17.30
C GLN A 87 0.46 4.67 -16.82
N VAL A 88 -0.37 4.17 -17.74
CA VAL A 88 -1.58 3.40 -17.41
C VAL A 88 -1.22 2.15 -16.60
N TYR A 89 -0.18 1.43 -16.99
CA TYR A 89 0.29 0.25 -16.25
C TYR A 89 0.87 0.58 -14.89
N ARG A 90 1.64 1.67 -14.77
CA ARG A 90 2.14 2.13 -13.47
C ARG A 90 1.02 2.55 -12.52
N ASP A 91 0.02 3.28 -13.02
CA ASP A 91 -1.16 3.67 -12.24
C ASP A 91 -1.93 2.45 -11.75
N PHE A 92 -2.23 1.51 -12.67
CA PHE A 92 -2.89 0.26 -12.33
C PHE A 92 -2.11 -0.54 -11.28
N TYR A 93 -0.79 -0.69 -11.47
CA TYR A 93 0.07 -1.43 -10.55
C TYR A 93 0.08 -0.77 -9.18
N GLY A 94 0.34 0.53 -9.12
CA GLY A 94 0.47 1.29 -7.88
C GLY A 94 -0.82 1.24 -7.05
N LEU A 95 -1.96 1.48 -7.69
CA LEU A 95 -3.27 1.41 -7.04
C LEU A 95 -3.57 0.01 -6.52
N THR A 96 -3.34 -1.01 -7.35
CA THR A 96 -3.62 -2.39 -6.96
C THR A 96 -2.71 -2.82 -5.80
N TYR A 97 -1.40 -2.55 -5.89
CA TYR A 97 -0.46 -2.84 -4.82
C TYR A 97 -0.82 -2.12 -3.52
N GLY A 98 -1.17 -0.84 -3.60
CA GLY A 98 -1.62 -0.05 -2.46
C GLY A 98 -2.86 -0.65 -1.79
N LEU A 99 -3.89 -0.99 -2.56
CA LEU A 99 -5.10 -1.61 -2.03
C LEU A 99 -4.79 -2.93 -1.30
N LEU A 100 -3.99 -3.80 -1.90
CA LEU A 100 -3.67 -5.10 -1.29
C LEU A 100 -2.76 -5.01 -0.08
N THR A 101 -1.88 -4.01 -0.05
CA THR A 101 -0.95 -3.82 1.07
C THR A 101 -1.68 -3.25 2.29
N HIS A 102 -2.68 -2.40 2.07
CA HIS A 102 -3.36 -1.67 3.14
C HIS A 102 -4.73 -2.25 3.52
N THR A 103 -5.26 -3.24 2.78
CA THR A 103 -6.57 -3.84 3.04
C THR A 103 -6.54 -5.36 3.04
N ASP A 104 -7.42 -6.00 3.82
CA ASP A 104 -7.51 -7.46 3.96
C ASP A 104 -8.71 -8.08 3.23
N ASN A 105 -9.66 -7.27 2.79
CA ASN A 105 -10.93 -7.72 2.21
C ASN A 105 -11.06 -7.50 0.70
N VAL A 106 -10.03 -6.97 0.04
CA VAL A 106 -10.01 -6.80 -1.43
C VAL A 106 -9.52 -8.07 -2.11
N GLY A 107 -10.37 -8.68 -2.92
CA GLY A 107 -10.07 -9.89 -3.68
C GLY A 107 -9.96 -9.70 -5.19
N GLN A 108 -10.53 -8.61 -5.72
CA GLN A 108 -10.51 -8.30 -7.16
C GLN A 108 -10.46 -6.79 -7.39
N VAL A 109 -9.70 -6.37 -8.40
CA VAL A 109 -9.64 -4.98 -8.84
C VAL A 109 -9.91 -4.92 -10.34
N TYR A 110 -10.90 -4.12 -10.72
CA TYR A 110 -11.27 -3.84 -12.10
C TYR A 110 -10.88 -2.41 -12.40
N PHE A 111 -9.93 -2.25 -13.30
CA PHE A 111 -9.39 -0.95 -13.68
C PHE A 111 -9.77 -0.64 -15.12
N ARG A 112 -10.26 0.57 -15.37
CA ARG A 112 -10.62 1.03 -16.71
C ARG A 112 -10.07 2.42 -16.94
N LEU A 113 -9.52 2.64 -18.13
CA LEU A 113 -9.26 3.97 -18.66
C LEU A 113 -10.33 4.30 -19.70
N LEU A 114 -11.00 5.43 -19.52
CA LEU A 114 -12.08 5.90 -20.38
C LEU A 114 -11.72 7.23 -21.04
N GLU A 115 -12.11 7.41 -22.30
CA GLU A 115 -12.15 8.73 -22.92
C GLU A 115 -13.49 9.39 -22.65
N GLU A 116 -13.47 10.64 -22.21
CA GLU A 116 -14.67 11.46 -22.09
C GLU A 116 -15.29 11.68 -23.48
N SER A 117 -16.60 11.53 -23.61
CA SER A 117 -17.33 11.99 -24.81
C SER A 117 -17.95 13.35 -24.53
N GLU A 118 -18.18 14.13 -25.57
CA GLU A 118 -18.98 15.36 -25.48
C GLU A 118 -20.42 15.09 -25.02
N GLN A 119 -20.89 13.84 -25.15
CA GLN A 119 -22.16 13.40 -24.60
C GLN A 119 -21.97 12.75 -23.22
N PRO A 120 -22.64 13.26 -22.16
CA PRO A 120 -22.36 12.87 -20.76
C PRO A 120 -22.64 11.39 -20.42
N LYS A 121 -23.29 10.64 -21.31
CA LYS A 121 -23.60 9.20 -21.12
C LYS A 121 -22.74 8.25 -21.94
N GLU A 122 -21.94 8.76 -22.87
CA GLU A 122 -21.04 7.95 -23.66
C GLU A 122 -19.63 8.19 -23.14
N SER A 123 -18.94 7.13 -22.74
CA SER A 123 -17.51 7.20 -22.46
C SER A 123 -16.90 6.02 -23.18
N ARG A 124 -15.86 6.25 -23.96
CA ARG A 124 -15.24 5.20 -24.77
C ARG A 124 -14.22 4.47 -23.91
N LEU A 125 -14.28 3.14 -23.90
CA LEU A 125 -13.27 2.33 -23.20
C LEU A 125 -11.97 2.35 -24.02
N LEU A 126 -10.86 2.69 -23.36
CA LEU A 126 -9.53 2.66 -23.96
C LEU A 126 -8.75 1.44 -23.51
N VAL A 127 -8.69 1.22 -22.18
CA VAL A 127 -7.96 0.12 -21.56
C VAL A 127 -8.82 -0.47 -20.44
N ALA A 128 -8.84 -1.79 -20.32
CA ALA A 128 -9.38 -2.50 -19.17
C ALA A 128 -8.35 -3.52 -18.66
N ILE A 129 -8.11 -3.50 -17.35
CA ILE A 129 -7.19 -4.43 -16.68
C ILE A 129 -7.93 -5.01 -15.49
N GLN A 130 -7.83 -6.32 -15.29
CA GLN A 130 -8.46 -6.99 -14.15
C GLN A 130 -7.44 -7.75 -13.31
N THR A 131 -7.71 -7.83 -12.01
CA THR A 131 -6.95 -8.64 -11.06
C THR A 131 -7.88 -9.64 -10.39
N THR A 132 -7.36 -10.84 -10.22
CA THR A 132 -8.04 -11.91 -9.48
C THR A 132 -7.13 -12.39 -8.37
N GLY A 133 -7.72 -13.00 -7.32
CA GLY A 133 -6.99 -13.52 -6.15
C GLY A 133 -5.72 -14.33 -6.45
N ALA A 134 -5.67 -15.04 -7.58
CA ALA A 134 -4.48 -15.79 -8.00
C ALA A 134 -3.32 -14.86 -8.39
N ASN A 135 -3.61 -13.78 -9.13
CA ASN A 135 -2.62 -12.81 -9.59
C ASN A 135 -2.21 -11.85 -8.46
N LEU A 136 -3.03 -11.70 -7.41
CA LEU A 136 -2.72 -10.83 -6.27
C LEU A 136 -1.45 -11.25 -5.54
N LYS A 137 -1.15 -12.56 -5.48
CA LYS A 137 0.07 -13.08 -4.83
C LYS A 137 1.37 -12.69 -5.54
N SER A 138 1.28 -12.26 -6.80
CA SER A 138 2.44 -11.82 -7.58
C SER A 138 2.89 -10.39 -7.23
N LEU A 139 1.99 -9.58 -6.66
CA LEU A 139 2.22 -8.20 -6.23
C LEU A 139 2.96 -8.19 -4.89
N SER A 140 4.28 -8.40 -4.93
CA SER A 140 5.12 -8.52 -3.73
C SER A 140 5.98 -7.30 -3.43
N LYS A 141 6.10 -6.35 -4.37
CA LYS A 141 7.00 -5.21 -4.29
C LYS A 141 6.33 -3.93 -4.78
N PRO A 142 6.74 -2.75 -4.31
CA PRO A 142 6.24 -1.49 -4.85
C PRO A 142 6.70 -1.30 -6.31
N ALA A 143 5.94 -0.51 -7.09
CA ALA A 143 6.22 -0.26 -8.51
C ALA A 143 7.66 0.25 -8.78
N ALA A 144 8.23 1.02 -7.84
CA ALA A 144 9.58 1.57 -7.95
C ALA A 144 10.69 0.52 -7.91
N GLU A 145 10.42 -0.67 -7.36
CA GLU A 145 11.39 -1.77 -7.26
C GLU A 145 11.29 -2.76 -8.43
N ILE A 146 10.36 -2.54 -9.36
CA ILE A 146 10.16 -3.40 -10.52
C ILE A 146 10.85 -2.77 -11.71
N ALA A 147 11.87 -3.47 -12.22
CA ALA A 147 12.68 -3.01 -13.34
C ALA A 147 11.86 -2.77 -14.61
N ASP A 148 10.83 -3.59 -14.86
CA ASP A 148 9.93 -3.46 -16.02
C ASP A 148 8.48 -3.75 -15.60
N VAL A 149 7.77 -2.70 -15.19
CA VAL A 149 6.36 -2.77 -14.79
C VAL A 149 5.48 -3.15 -15.97
N ASP A 150 5.81 -2.71 -17.18
CA ASP A 150 4.96 -2.86 -18.35
C ASP A 150 4.90 -4.33 -18.77
N SER A 151 6.06 -4.97 -18.89
CA SER A 151 6.15 -6.41 -19.18
C SER A 151 5.53 -7.23 -18.06
N PHE A 152 5.73 -6.84 -16.79
CA PHE A 152 5.11 -7.53 -15.67
C PHE A 152 3.58 -7.48 -15.76
N VAL A 153 3.01 -6.30 -16.02
CA VAL A 153 1.56 -6.13 -16.09
C VAL A 153 0.97 -6.93 -17.25
N LYS A 154 1.56 -6.83 -18.45
CA LYS A 154 1.12 -7.56 -19.65
C LYS A 154 1.14 -9.08 -19.48
N ASN A 155 2.16 -9.61 -18.81
CA ASN A 155 2.33 -11.06 -18.67
C ASN A 155 1.53 -11.64 -17.50
N THR A 156 1.18 -10.82 -16.50
CA THR A 156 0.56 -11.27 -15.26
C THR A 156 -0.95 -11.05 -15.23
N PHE A 157 -1.43 -9.95 -15.81
CA PHE A 157 -2.84 -9.57 -15.75
C PHE A 157 -3.51 -9.64 -17.11
N PRO A 158 -4.80 -10.01 -17.17
CA PRO A 158 -5.59 -9.85 -18.38
C PRO A 158 -5.75 -8.36 -18.69
N VAL A 159 -5.13 -7.93 -19.78
CA VAL A 159 -5.21 -6.58 -20.32
C VAL A 159 -6.02 -6.62 -21.62
N ARG A 160 -7.04 -5.76 -21.71
CA ARG A 160 -7.79 -5.50 -22.94
C ARG A 160 -7.57 -4.05 -23.35
N ILE A 161 -7.03 -3.86 -24.54
CA ILE A 161 -6.81 -2.55 -25.16
C ILE A 161 -7.79 -2.42 -26.33
N ASP A 162 -8.49 -1.29 -26.40
CA ASP A 162 -9.34 -0.98 -27.54
C ASP A 162 -8.48 -0.63 -28.77
N PRO A 163 -8.80 -1.11 -29.98
CA PRO A 163 -8.00 -0.80 -31.18
C PRO A 163 -7.75 0.70 -31.41
N TYR A 164 -8.72 1.55 -31.04
CA TYR A 164 -8.62 3.01 -31.17
C TYR A 164 -7.54 3.61 -30.26
N PHE A 165 -7.12 2.90 -29.22
CA PHE A 165 -6.03 3.31 -28.34
C PHE A 165 -4.71 3.46 -29.11
N TYR A 166 -4.41 2.54 -30.04
CA TYR A 166 -3.15 2.56 -30.80
C TYR A 166 -3.08 3.72 -31.79
N GLU A 167 -4.21 4.30 -32.19
CA GLU A 167 -4.24 5.53 -33.00
C GLU A 167 -3.78 6.77 -32.21
N ARG A 168 -3.74 6.68 -30.87
CA ARG A 168 -3.35 7.77 -29.96
C ARG A 168 -1.93 7.65 -29.42
N ILE A 169 -1.31 6.47 -29.51
CA ILE A 169 0.08 6.28 -29.08
C ILE A 169 0.96 6.93 -30.15
N SER A 170 1.50 8.11 -29.85
CA SER A 170 2.55 8.71 -30.68
C SER A 170 3.78 7.79 -30.62
N PRO A 171 4.44 7.48 -31.75
CA PRO A 171 5.82 7.01 -31.70
C PRO A 171 6.73 8.04 -31.04
#